data_AF-A0A0D9QDC7-F1
#
_entry.id   AF-A0A0D9QDC7-F1
#
_cell.length_a   1.000
_cell.length_b   1.000
_cell.length_c   1.000
_cell.angle_alpha   90.00
_cell.angle_beta   90.00
_cell.angle_gamma   90.00
#
_symmetry.space_group_name_H-M   'P 1'
#
loop_
_entity.id
_entity.type
_entity.pdbx_description
1 polymer ?
#
loop_
_entity_poly.entity_id
_entity_poly.type
_entity_poly.pdbx_seq_one_letter_code
_entity_poly.pdbx_strand_id
1 'polypeptide(L)'
;MVFIPVEEIFKHFPNFSKDRVKFLRRYSFLSLMLGAAALIKSHQPDFSVRHYTPSYFYKSHLGKLKDKGVIDEDKYNKLLNAQS
;
A
#
# COMPACT_ATOMS: atom_id res chain seq x y z
N MET A 1 -10.19 -2.36 0.27
CA MET A 1 -10.88 -1.10 -0.09
C MET A 1 -11.29 -0.43 1.22
N VAL A 2 -10.72 0.73 1.54
CA VAL A 2 -11.03 1.41 2.81
C VAL A 2 -12.35 2.16 2.62
N PHE A 3 -13.44 1.57 3.09
CA PHE A 3 -14.75 2.20 3.10
C PHE A 3 -14.81 3.09 4.34
N ILE A 4 -14.70 4.40 4.16
CA ILE A 4 -14.86 5.34 5.27
C ILE A 4 -16.38 5.53 5.46
N PRO A 5 -16.94 5.24 6.65
CA PRO A 5 -18.35 5.49 6.91
C PRO A 5 -18.66 6.96 6.65
N VAL A 6 -19.70 7.20 5.84
CA VAL A 6 -20.11 8.56 5.48
C VAL A 6 -20.56 9.35 6.72
N GLU A 7 -21.04 8.64 7.74
CA GLU A 7 -21.33 9.21 9.06
C GLU A 7 -20.10 9.87 9.70
N GLU A 8 -18.93 9.23 9.63
CA GLU A 8 -17.72 9.77 10.25
C GLU A 8 -17.23 11.03 9.52
N ILE A 9 -17.39 11.05 8.19
CA ILE A 9 -17.07 12.22 7.36
C ILE A 9 -17.94 13.41 7.75
N PHE A 10 -19.25 13.22 7.87
CA PHE A 10 -20.16 14.32 8.24
C PHE A 10 -20.12 14.66 9.74
N LYS A 11 -19.64 13.76 10.60
CA LYS A 11 -19.40 14.04 12.02
C LYS A 11 -18.23 15.00 12.21
N HIS A 12 -17.15 14.82 11.45
CA HIS A 12 -15.98 15.71 11.53
C HIS A 12 -16.08 16.93 10.62
N PHE A 13 -16.82 16.82 9.51
CA PHE A 13 -17.03 17.89 8.54
C PHE A 13 -18.54 18.10 8.27
N PRO A 14 -19.28 18.71 9.20
CA PRO A 14 -20.75 18.83 9.12
C PRO A 14 -21.24 19.66 7.93
N ASN A 15 -20.44 20.62 7.46
CA ASN A 15 -20.74 21.50 6.33
C ASN A 15 -20.08 21.06 5.01
N PHE A 16 -19.57 19.82 4.95
CA PHE A 16 -18.84 19.31 3.79
C PHE A 16 -19.66 19.32 2.49
N SER A 17 -20.97 19.08 2.58
CA SER A 17 -21.90 19.19 1.45
C SER A 17 -23.24 19.75 1.92
N LYS A 18 -23.77 20.71 1.16
CA LYS A 18 -25.14 21.21 1.33
C LYS A 18 -26.19 20.15 1.06
N ASP A 19 -25.90 19.20 0.15
CA ASP A 19 -26.80 18.13 -0.25
C ASP A 19 -26.13 16.77 0.01
N ARG A 20 -26.54 16.13 1.11
CA ARG A 20 -25.99 14.85 1.56
C ARG A 20 -26.39 13.70 0.63
N VAL A 21 -27.56 13.78 -0.01
CA VAL A 21 -28.09 12.74 -0.91
C VAL A 21 -27.31 12.74 -2.22
N LYS A 22 -27.10 13.90 -2.82
CA LYS A 22 -26.26 14.03 -4.03
C LYS A 22 -24.81 13.63 -3.75
N PHE A 23 -24.28 13.97 -2.58
CA PHE A 23 -22.95 13.53 -2.18
C PHE A 23 -22.88 12.00 -2.09
N LEU A 24 -23.80 11.36 -1.38
CA LEU A 24 -23.81 9.90 -1.20
C LEU A 24 -23.92 9.18 -2.55
N ARG A 25 -24.78 9.66 -3.47
CA ARG A 25 -24.91 9.08 -4.81
C ARG A 25 -23.59 9.15 -5.60
N ARG A 26 -22.91 10.30 -5.56
CA ARG A 26 -21.61 10.47 -6.25
C ARG A 26 -20.50 9.66 -5.58
N TYR A 27 -20.48 9.61 -4.25
CA TYR A 27 -19.53 8.82 -3.47
C TYR A 27 -19.66 7.34 -3.78
N SER A 28 -20.88 6.80 -3.81
CA SER A 28 -21.13 5.41 -4.19
C SER A 28 -20.72 5.12 -5.63
N PHE A 29 -21.01 6.02 -6.57
CA PHE A 29 -20.59 5.84 -7.96
C PHE A 29 -19.06 5.83 -8.09
N LEU A 30 -18.37 6.75 -7.43
CA LEU A 30 -16.91 6.82 -7.42
C LEU A 30 -16.30 5.56 -6.78
N SER A 31 -16.88 5.09 -5.68
CA SER A 31 -16.50 3.86 -4.99
C SER A 31 -16.57 2.64 -5.92
N LEU A 32 -17.66 2.49 -6.67
CA LEU A 32 -17.81 1.42 -7.66
C LEU A 32 -16.79 1.54 -8.81
N MET A 33 -16.56 2.75 -9.33
CA MET A 33 -15.57 2.99 -10.39
C MET A 33 -14.14 2.67 -9.92
N LEU A 34 -13.78 3.04 -8.70
CA LEU A 34 -12.49 2.68 -8.11
C LEU A 34 -12.34 1.17 -7.90
N GLY A 35 -13.42 0.50 -7.47
CA GLY A 35 -13.45 -0.96 -7.40
C GLY A 35 -13.21 -1.63 -8.75
N ALA A 36 -13.91 -1.17 -9.80
CA ALA A 36 -13.71 -1.66 -11.16
C ALA A 36 -12.29 -1.40 -11.69
N ALA A 37 -11.76 -0.20 -11.47
CA ALA A 37 -10.39 0.15 -11.87
C ALA A 37 -9.35 -0.73 -11.16
N ALA A 38 -9.54 -1.03 -9.88
CA ALA A 38 -8.66 -1.92 -9.12
C ALA A 38 -8.70 -3.35 -9.68
N LEU A 39 -9.88 -3.85 -10.04
CA LEU A 39 -10.03 -5.17 -10.67
C LEU A 39 -9.31 -5.22 -12.02
N ILE A 40 -9.50 -4.22 -12.89
CA ILE A 40 -8.83 -4.14 -14.19
C ILE A 40 -7.31 -4.10 -14.02
N LYS A 41 -6.81 -3.25 -13.11
CA LYS A 41 -5.38 -3.16 -12.80
C LYS A 41 -4.82 -4.48 -12.28
N SER A 42 -5.58 -5.21 -11.45
CA SER A 42 -5.14 -6.50 -10.92
C SER A 42 -5.08 -7.60 -12.00
N HIS A 43 -5.86 -7.46 -13.06
CA HIS A 43 -5.87 -8.41 -14.18
C HIS A 43 -4.71 -8.20 -15.17
N GLN A 44 -3.94 -7.13 -15.01
CA GLN A 44 -2.73 -6.86 -15.79
C GLN A 44 -1.49 -7.08 -14.90
N PRO A 45 -1.06 -8.35 -14.72
CA PRO A 45 0.17 -8.63 -13.99
C PRO A 45 1.36 -8.02 -14.73
N ASP A 46 2.14 -7.25 -13.99
CA ASP A 46 3.39 -6.68 -14.46
C ASP A 46 4.51 -7.69 -14.20
N PHE A 47 5.02 -8.29 -15.27
CA PHE A 47 6.11 -9.27 -15.26
C PHE A 47 7.50 -8.63 -15.39
N SER A 48 7.60 -7.30 -15.29
CA SER A 48 8.91 -6.65 -15.28
C SER A 48 9.75 -7.14 -14.10
N VAL A 49 11.05 -7.29 -14.33
CA VAL A 49 12.00 -7.64 -13.27
C VAL A 49 12.08 -6.44 -12.32
N ARG A 50 11.42 -6.55 -11.16
CA ARG A 50 11.44 -5.50 -10.15
C ARG A 50 12.74 -5.54 -9.38
N HIS A 51 13.55 -4.50 -9.54
CA HIS A 51 14.65 -4.20 -8.64
C HIS A 51 14.06 -3.68 -7.32
N TYR A 52 13.98 -4.55 -6.31
CA TYR A 52 13.44 -4.18 -5.01
C TYR A 52 14.51 -3.44 -4.21
N THR A 53 14.26 -2.18 -3.87
CA THR A 53 15.10 -1.49 -2.90
C THR A 53 14.81 -2.06 -1.51
N PRO A 54 15.80 -2.62 -0.80
CA PRO A 54 15.56 -3.27 0.48
C PRO A 54 14.98 -2.26 1.48
N SER A 55 13.80 -2.57 2.00
CA SER A 55 13.10 -1.73 2.97
C SER A 55 13.89 -1.62 4.29
N TYR A 56 13.60 -0.58 5.07
CA TYR A 56 14.21 -0.38 6.39
C TYR A 56 14.05 -1.61 7.30
N PHE A 57 12.86 -2.22 7.30
CA PHE A 57 12.58 -3.42 8.09
C PHE A 57 13.42 -4.61 7.65
N TYR A 58 13.61 -4.79 6.34
CA TYR A 58 14.45 -5.86 5.81
C TYR A 58 15.92 -5.69 6.22
N LYS A 59 16.45 -4.46 6.12
CA LYS A 59 17.81 -4.12 6.59
C LYS A 59 17.98 -4.39 8.09
N SER A 60 17.00 -3.97 8.90
CA SER A 60 17.01 -4.23 10.35
C SER A 60 16.97 -5.73 10.67
N HIS A 61 16.17 -6.51 9.93
CA HIS A 61 16.11 -7.96 10.08
C HIS A 61 17.45 -8.63 9.74
N LEU A 62 18.08 -8.23 8.64
CA LEU A 62 19.41 -8.73 8.26
C LEU A 62 20.47 -8.36 9.31
N GLY A 63 20.42 -7.15 9.88
CA GLY A 63 21.27 -6.76 11.00
C GLY A 63 21.13 -7.70 12.19
N LYS A 64 19.88 -7.99 12.60
CA LYS A 64 19.61 -8.95 13.69
C LYS A 64 20.12 -10.36 13.39
N LEU A 65 20.11 -10.80 12.13
CA LEU A 65 20.64 -12.11 11.74
C LEU A 65 22.17 -12.14 11.76
N LYS A 66 22.82 -11.04 11.37
CA LYS A 66 24.26 -10.84 11.48
C LYS A 66 24.69 -10.85 12.95
N ASP A 67 23.99 -10.10 13.80
CA ASP A 67 24.27 -10.02 15.24
C ASP A 67 24.13 -11.38 15.95
N LYS A 68 23.25 -12.25 15.44
CA LYS A 68 23.05 -13.63 15.93
C LYS A 68 24.06 -14.63 15.35
N GLY A 69 24.97 -14.21 14.46
CA GLY A 69 25.93 -15.09 13.79
C GLY A 69 25.30 -16.10 12.83
N VAL A 70 24.05 -15.89 12.41
CA VAL A 70 23.34 -16.80 11.48
C VAL A 70 23.77 -16.56 10.03
N ILE A 71 24.21 -15.33 9.72
CA ILE A 71 24.71 -14.94 8.41
C ILE A 71 26.08 -14.29 8.54
N ASP A 72 26.95 -14.61 7.58
CA ASP A 72 28.27 -14.02 7.46
C ASP A 72 28.22 -12.63 6.83
N GLU A 73 29.28 -11.85 7.01
CA GLU A 73 29.35 -10.46 6.53
C GLU A 73 29.27 -10.36 5.00
N ASP A 74 29.90 -11.30 4.29
CA ASP A 74 29.80 -11.42 2.82
C ASP A 74 28.37 -11.72 2.36
N LYS A 75 27.66 -12.56 3.11
CA LYS A 75 26.27 -12.92 2.82
C LYS A 75 25.32 -11.75 3.09
N TYR A 76 25.57 -10.98 4.15
CA TYR A 76 24.84 -9.74 4.45
C TYR A 76 24.98 -8.73 3.32
N ASN A 77 26.22 -8.45 2.87
CA ASN A 77 26.49 -7.48 1.80
C ASN A 77 25.90 -7.93 0.46
N LYS A 78 25.94 -9.23 0.16
CA LYS A 78 25.28 -9.78 -1.03
C LYS A 78 23.77 -9.59 -0.97
N LEU A 79 23.12 -9.86 0.17
CA LEU A 79 21.67 -9.68 0.31
C LEU A 79 21.24 -8.21 0.28
N LEU A 80 22.11 -7.30 0.70
CA LEU A 80 21.86 -5.86 0.64
C LEU A 80 21.99 -5.29 -0.77
N ASN A 81 22.95 -5.81 -1.57
CA ASN A 81 23.35 -5.26 -2.87
C ASN A 81 22.93 -6.10 -4.08
N ALA A 82 22.49 -7.35 -3.91
CA ALA A 82 22.07 -8.21 -5.02
C ALA A 82 20.74 -7.79 -5.69
N GLN A 83 20.13 -6.70 -5.22
CA GLN A 83 18.87 -6.18 -5.75
C GLN A 83 19.00 -4.77 -6.38
N SER A 84 20.21 -4.20 -6.41
CA SER A 84 20.52 -2.94 -7.11
C SER A 84 21.05 -3.18 -8.51
#